data_AF-A0A928UBS8-F1
#
_entry.id   AF-A0A928UBS8-F1
#
_cell.length_a   1.000
_cell.length_b   1.000
_cell.length_c   1.000
_cell.angle_alpha   90.00
_cell.angle_beta   90.00
_cell.angle_gamma   90.00
#
_symmetry.space_group_name_H-M   'P 1'
#
loop_
_entity.id
_entity.type
_entity.pdbx_description
1 polymer ?
#
loop_
_entity_poly.entity_id
_entity_poly.type
_entity_poly.pdbx_seq_one_letter_code
_entity_poly.pdbx_strand_id
1 'polypeptide(L)'
;MRGINKPCDESRTRYVYNRIYISQADINKVRTSISKLEAFLAVQELFMTETAKLAHVVLPTVVTSQKDGTFTNAERKYGGYAGYTVAGGTKSDWRYYLFNRHGNGIPYEL
;
A
#
# COMPACT_ATOMS: atom_id res chain seq x y z
N MET A 1 -14.61 -31.77 5.70
CA MET A 1 -13.97 -31.02 4.60
C MET A 1 -14.73 -29.71 4.41
N ARG A 2 -14.33 -28.63 5.08
CA ARG A 2 -15.00 -27.32 4.98
C ARG A 2 -14.18 -26.43 4.05
N GLY A 3 -14.77 -26.02 2.93
CA GLY A 3 -14.16 -25.11 1.96
C GLY A 3 -13.79 -23.80 2.63
N ILE A 4 -12.53 -23.40 2.46
CA ILE A 4 -11.98 -22.14 2.94
C ILE A 4 -12.40 -21.05 1.94
N ASN A 5 -13.67 -20.66 1.96
CA ASN A 5 -14.10 -19.39 1.37
C ASN A 5 -14.28 -18.41 2.53
N LYS A 6 -13.21 -17.68 2.86
CA LYS A 6 -13.38 -16.49 3.69
C LYS A 6 -14.08 -15.44 2.83
N PRO A 7 -15.18 -14.83 3.32
CA PRO A 7 -15.87 -13.80 2.57
C PRO A 7 -14.92 -12.61 2.36
N CYS A 8 -15.00 -12.09 1.14
CA CYS A 8 -14.49 -10.77 0.78
C CYS A 8 -14.89 -9.80 1.88
N ASP A 9 -13.88 -9.25 2.58
CA ASP A 9 -14.01 -8.17 3.54
C ASP A 9 -14.97 -7.09 2.99
N GLU A 10 -15.95 -6.71 3.81
CA GLU A 10 -17.04 -5.75 3.53
C GLU A 10 -16.56 -4.31 3.26
N SER A 11 -15.25 -4.06 3.26
CA SER A 11 -14.67 -2.81 2.82
C SER A 11 -14.90 -2.60 1.31
N ARG A 12 -15.80 -1.67 0.98
CA ARG A 12 -15.98 -1.10 -0.37
C ARG A 12 -14.72 -0.40 -0.93
N THR A 13 -13.58 -0.48 -0.24
CA THR A 13 -12.31 0.15 -0.60
C THR A 13 -11.20 -0.88 -0.62
N ARG A 14 -10.56 -1.05 -1.77
CA ARG A 14 -9.36 -1.88 -1.90
C ARG A 14 -8.11 -1.02 -1.90
N TYR A 15 -7.15 -1.46 -1.10
CA TYR A 15 -5.86 -0.83 -0.96
C TYR A 15 -4.80 -1.60 -1.72
N VAL A 16 -4.10 -0.91 -2.63
CA VAL A 16 -3.00 -1.51 -3.37
C VAL A 16 -1.70 -0.86 -2.94
N TYR A 17 -0.82 -1.70 -2.40
CA TYR A 17 0.57 -1.37 -2.14
C TYR A 17 1.40 -1.87 -3.32
N ASN A 18 2.20 -0.98 -3.93
CA ASN A 18 3.18 -1.29 -4.99
C ASN A 18 2.62 -1.50 -6.41
N ARG A 19 3.54 -1.61 -7.38
CA ARG A 19 3.34 -1.73 -8.82
C ARG A 19 2.84 -3.12 -9.26
N ILE A 20 1.61 -3.46 -8.87
CA ILE A 20 0.97 -4.71 -9.30
C ILE A 20 0.88 -4.80 -10.83
N TYR A 21 0.81 -3.69 -11.56
CA TYR A 21 0.59 -3.75 -13.00
C TYR A 21 1.75 -4.38 -13.80
N ILE A 22 3.00 -4.09 -13.44
CA ILE A 22 4.17 -4.61 -14.18
C ILE A 22 4.71 -5.93 -13.61
N SER A 23 4.39 -6.26 -12.36
CA SER A 23 4.90 -7.45 -11.69
C SER A 23 4.07 -8.71 -11.98
N GLN A 24 2.94 -8.56 -12.68
CA GLN A 24 2.00 -9.65 -12.93
C GLN A 24 2.28 -10.29 -14.28
N ALA A 25 2.23 -11.63 -14.32
CA ALA A 25 2.50 -12.40 -15.53
C ALA A 25 1.51 -12.10 -16.67
N ASP A 26 0.26 -11.75 -16.35
CA ASP A 26 -0.76 -11.35 -17.31
C ASP A 26 -1.39 -10.00 -16.94
N ILE A 27 -0.89 -8.96 -17.61
CA ILE A 27 -1.28 -7.57 -17.41
C ILE A 27 -2.73 -7.33 -17.88
N ASN A 28 -3.17 -8.00 -18.95
CA ASN A 28 -4.50 -7.81 -19.51
C ASN A 28 -5.59 -8.33 -18.57
N LYS A 29 -5.32 -9.45 -17.91
CA LYS A 29 -6.20 -9.99 -16.88
C LYS A 29 -6.32 -9.03 -15.69
N VAL A 30 -5.20 -8.49 -15.21
CA VAL A 30 -5.18 -7.50 -14.11
C VAL A 30 -5.97 -6.25 -14.49
N ARG A 31 -5.76 -5.72 -15.69
CA ARG A 31 -6.50 -4.55 -16.19
C ARG A 31 -8.01 -4.81 -16.23
N THR A 32 -8.42 -5.95 -16.77
CA THR A 32 -9.83 -6.35 -16.85
C THR A 32 -10.45 -6.51 -15.46
N SER A 33 -9.71 -7.11 -14.52
CA SER A 33 -10.16 -7.27 -13.13
C SER A 33 -10.33 -5.92 -12.43
N ILE A 34 -9.36 -5.01 -12.59
CA ILE A 34 -9.45 -3.66 -11.99
C ILE A 34 -10.60 -2.85 -12.61
N SER A 35 -10.83 -2.97 -13.92
CA SER A 35 -11.95 -2.29 -14.59
C SER A 35 -13.33 -2.81 -14.17
N LYS A 36 -13.43 -4.08 -13.73
CA LYS A 36 -14.67 -4.69 -13.23
C LYS A 36 -14.91 -4.44 -11.75
N LEU A 37 -13.94 -3.86 -11.06
CA LEU A 37 -14.05 -3.60 -9.64
C LEU A 37 -14.99 -2.41 -9.40
N GLU A 38 -16.14 -2.66 -8.79
CA GLU A 38 -17.06 -1.60 -8.30
C GLU A 38 -16.56 -0.94 -7.01
N ALA A 39 -15.38 -1.32 -6.52
CA ALA A 39 -14.81 -0.82 -5.27
C ALA A 39 -13.87 0.37 -5.51
N PHE A 40 -13.81 1.26 -4.54
CA PHE A 40 -12.89 2.40 -4.53
C PHE A 40 -11.44 1.89 -4.46
N LEU A 41 -10.61 2.33 -5.40
CA LEU A 41 -9.18 1.96 -5.49
C LEU A 41 -8.30 3.12 -5.04
N ALA A 42 -7.65 2.94 -3.89
CA ALA A 42 -6.59 3.81 -3.42
C ALA A 42 -5.22 3.12 -3.58
N VAL A 43 -4.26 3.84 -4.13
CA VAL A 43 -2.90 3.32 -4.39
C VAL A 43 -1.88 4.13 -3.61
N GLN A 44 -1.00 3.47 -2.84
CA GLN A 44 0.21 4.11 -2.31
C GLN A 44 1.31 4.03 -3.36
N GLU A 45 1.84 5.17 -3.76
CA GLU A 45 2.86 5.19 -4.80
C GLU A 45 3.85 6.34 -4.60
N LEU A 46 5.11 6.07 -4.96
CA LEU A 46 6.21 7.02 -4.88
C LEU A 46 6.30 7.89 -6.16
N PHE A 47 5.93 7.34 -7.31
CA PHE A 47 5.99 7.99 -8.63
C PHE A 47 4.71 7.75 -9.42
N MET A 48 4.34 8.61 -10.37
CA MET A 48 3.12 8.35 -11.15
C MET A 48 3.31 7.16 -12.11
N THR A 49 2.80 5.98 -11.74
CA THR A 49 2.91 4.71 -12.48
C THR A 49 1.63 4.38 -13.26
N GLU A 50 1.69 3.37 -14.13
CA GLU A 50 0.49 2.83 -14.81
C GLU A 50 -0.56 2.33 -13.82
N THR A 51 -0.14 1.79 -12.67
CA THR A 51 -1.05 1.42 -11.58
C THR A 51 -1.70 2.65 -10.96
N ALA A 52 -0.93 3.72 -10.71
CA ALA A 52 -1.44 4.97 -10.16
C ALA A 52 -2.45 5.66 -11.10
N LYS A 53 -2.30 5.52 -12.43
CA LYS A 53 -3.26 6.05 -13.42
C LYS A 53 -4.61 5.33 -13.40
N LEU A 54 -4.67 4.10 -12.90
CA LEU A 54 -5.91 3.34 -12.76
C LEU A 54 -6.60 3.60 -11.41
N ALA A 55 -5.95 4.31 -10.49
CA ALA A 55 -6.45 4.59 -9.15
C ALA A 55 -7.44 5.76 -9.14
N HIS A 56 -8.38 5.74 -8.19
CA HIS A 56 -9.26 6.88 -7.93
C HIS A 56 -8.52 7.95 -7.10
N VAL A 57 -7.69 7.50 -6.16
CA VAL A 57 -6.83 8.37 -5.33
C VAL A 57 -5.44 7.74 -5.24
N VAL A 58 -4.44 8.61 -5.40
CA VAL A 58 -3.03 8.27 -5.19
C VAL A 58 -2.59 8.89 -3.87
N LEU A 59 -2.12 8.06 -2.96
CA LEU A 59 -1.55 8.48 -1.68
C LEU A 59 -0.03 8.55 -1.83
N PRO A 60 0.59 9.72 -1.64
CA PRO A 60 2.03 9.86 -1.77
C PRO A 60 2.69 9.05 -0.66
N THR A 61 3.61 8.15 -1.01
CA THR A 61 4.40 7.40 -0.01
C THR A 61 5.88 7.76 -0.06
N VAL A 62 6.61 7.33 0.96
CA VAL A 62 8.05 7.53 1.14
C VAL A 62 8.83 6.29 0.76
N VAL A 63 10.09 6.45 0.35
CA VAL A 63 10.97 5.28 0.16
C VAL A 63 11.23 4.58 1.48
N THR A 64 11.61 3.30 1.40
CA THR A 64 11.98 2.53 2.59
C THR A 64 13.05 3.21 3.43
N SER A 65 14.04 3.87 2.82
CA SER A 65 15.10 4.58 3.57
C SER A 65 14.62 5.86 4.28
N GLN A 66 13.41 6.36 4.02
CA GLN A 66 12.80 7.55 4.63
C GLN A 66 11.87 7.24 5.79
N LYS A 67 11.55 5.97 6.00
CA LYS A 67 10.74 5.53 7.13
C LYS A 67 11.65 4.91 8.19
N ASP A 68 11.23 4.97 9.44
CA ASP A 68 11.84 4.17 10.48
C ASP A 68 11.33 2.73 10.36
N GLY A 69 12.25 1.78 10.49
CA GLY A 69 11.87 0.38 10.44
C GLY A 69 13.02 -0.61 10.58
N THR A 70 12.63 -1.86 10.51
CA THR A 70 13.54 -3.01 10.53
C THR A 70 13.36 -3.83 9.27
N PHE A 71 14.41 -4.52 8.84
CA PHE A 71 14.36 -5.51 7.77
C PHE A 71 15.06 -6.79 8.20
N THR A 72 14.59 -7.91 7.67
CA THR A 72 15.26 -9.20 7.81
C THR A 72 15.94 -9.51 6.50
N ASN A 73 17.26 -9.69 6.53
CA ASN A 73 18.02 -10.03 5.32
C ASN A 73 17.92 -11.53 4.97
N ALA A 74 18.47 -11.92 3.82
CA ALA A 74 18.47 -13.33 3.38
C ALA A 74 19.24 -14.27 4.33
N GLU A 75 20.17 -13.73 5.13
CA GLU A 75 20.91 -14.46 6.16
C GLU A 75 20.11 -14.61 7.47
N ARG A 76 18.83 -14.19 7.49
CA ARG A 76 17.95 -14.16 8.67
C ARG A 76 18.44 -13.23 9.79
N LYS A 77 19.29 -12.25 9.48
CA LYS A 77 19.70 -11.21 10.42
C LYS A 77 18.71 -10.03 10.37
N TYR A 78 18.44 -9.48 11.54
CA TYR A 78 17.67 -8.25 11.69
C TYR A 78 18.59 -7.04 11.57
N GLY A 79 18.20 -6.08 10.72
CA GLY A 79 18.83 -4.78 10.62
C GLY A 79 17.81 -3.67 10.83
N GLY A 80 18.20 -2.59 11.49
CA GLY A 80 17.39 -1.37 11.63
C GLY A 80 17.89 -0.27 10.70
N TYR A 81 17.00 0.62 10.28
CA TYR A 81 17.35 1.89 9.64
C TYR A 81 16.50 3.01 10.23
N ALA A 82 17.14 4.16 10.46
CA ALA A 82 16.48 5.40 10.82
C ALA A 82 16.14 6.15 9.53
N GLY A 83 14.87 6.55 9.40
CA GLY A 83 14.39 7.30 8.26
C GLY A 83 14.97 8.71 8.25
N TYR A 84 15.44 9.18 7.11
CA TYR A 84 15.75 10.61 6.96
C TYR A 84 14.48 11.44 6.79
N THR A 85 14.54 12.74 7.11
CA THR A 85 13.38 13.64 7.11
C THR A 85 12.64 13.61 5.77
N VAL A 86 11.32 13.39 5.87
CA VAL A 86 10.41 13.35 4.72
C VAL A 86 9.98 14.77 4.36
N ALA A 87 9.96 15.12 3.08
CA ALA A 87 9.33 16.34 2.60
C ALA A 87 7.83 16.37 3.00
N GLY A 88 7.34 17.52 3.46
CA GLY A 88 6.06 17.65 4.15
C GLY A 88 4.84 17.12 3.37
N GLY A 89 3.95 16.42 4.08
CA GLY A 89 2.67 15.90 3.55
C GLY A 89 2.63 14.39 3.27
N THR A 90 3.79 13.75 3.16
CA THR A 90 3.89 12.31 2.85
C THR A 90 3.98 11.48 4.13
N LYS A 91 3.24 10.38 4.22
CA LYS A 91 3.27 9.46 5.38
C LYS A 91 3.91 8.13 4.99
N SER A 92 4.44 7.40 5.98
CA SER A 92 4.88 6.02 5.79
C SER A 92 3.68 5.07 5.61
N ASP A 93 3.90 3.95 4.94
CA ASP A 93 2.83 2.99 4.57
C ASP A 93 2.01 2.53 5.77
N TRP A 94 2.68 2.26 6.88
CA TRP A 94 2.06 1.83 8.13
C TRP A 94 1.23 2.95 8.78
N ARG A 95 1.63 4.22 8.63
CA ARG A 95 0.82 5.37 9.09
C ARG A 95 -0.46 5.53 8.27
N TYR A 96 -0.42 5.26 6.96
CA TYR A 96 -1.63 5.24 6.13
C TYR A 96 -2.56 4.09 6.49
N TYR A 97 -2.02 2.91 6.76
CA TYR A 97 -2.82 1.77 7.23
C TYR A 97 -3.56 2.11 8.54
N LEU A 98 -2.86 2.70 9.50
CA LEU A 98 -3.47 3.13 10.76
C LEU A 98 -4.50 4.25 10.57
N PHE A 99 -4.20 5.24 9.72
CA PHE A 99 -5.13 6.32 9.38
C PHE A 99 -6.44 5.78 8.80
N ASN A 100 -6.35 4.86 7.84
CA ASN A 100 -7.51 4.26 7.19
C ASN A 100 -8.34 3.37 8.13
N ARG A 101 -7.70 2.73 9.12
CA ARG A 101 -8.39 1.87 10.09
C ARG A 101 -9.10 2.65 11.18
N HIS A 102 -8.54 3.78 11.62
CA HIS A 102 -9.03 4.49 12.80
C HIS A 102 -9.83 5.75 12.47
N GLY A 103 -9.91 6.16 11.21
CA GLY A 103 -10.93 7.12 10.74
C GLY A 103 -11.00 8.39 11.57
N ASN A 104 -9.85 8.96 11.95
CA ASN A 104 -9.61 10.34 12.40
C ASN A 104 -8.20 10.40 13.00
N GLY A 105 -7.48 11.50 12.73
CA GLY A 105 -6.08 11.69 13.08
C GLY A 105 -5.80 11.38 14.54
N ILE A 106 -5.07 10.29 14.77
CA ILE A 106 -4.44 10.01 16.06
C ILE A 106 -3.09 10.74 16.05
N PRO A 107 -2.83 11.66 17.00
CA PRO A 107 -1.51 12.23 17.16
C PRO A 107 -0.63 11.16 17.78
N TYR A 108 0.46 10.81 17.10
CA TYR A 108 1.53 10.02 17.70
C TYR A 108 2.75 10.92 17.72
N GLU A 109 2.92 11.63 18.83
CA GLU A 109 4.25 12.09 19.22
C GLU A 109 5.04 10.84 19.65
N LEU A 110 6.27 10.73 19.14
CA LEU A 110 7.26 9.73 19.56
C LEU A 110 8.04 10.28 20.76
#